data_AF-A0A1I1TPK9-F1
#
_entry.id   AF-A0A1I1TPK9-F1
#
_cell.length_a   1.000
_cell.length_b   1.000
_cell.length_c   1.000
_cell.angle_alpha   90.00
_cell.angle_beta   90.00
_cell.angle_gamma   90.00
#
_symmetry.space_group_name_H-M   'P 1'
#
loop_
_entity.id
_entity.type
_entity.pdbx_description
1 polymer ?
#
loop_
_entity_poly.entity_id
_entity_poly.type
_entity_poly.pdbx_seq_one_letter_code
_entity_poly.pdbx_strand_id
1 'polypeptide(L)' 'MSDNSCGNKTYGTKSVFTLLSTLPIGTAINIHVSGSIHDGTWAGFTDGIATVTSSFDNKTEYIPLNQITAVYVL' A
#
# COMPACT_ATOMS: atom_id res chain seq x y z
N MET A 1 -5.66 -34.08 -10.34
CA MET A 1 -6.72 -33.04 -10.45
C MET A 1 -6.10 -31.74 -9.95
N SER A 2 -6.22 -30.69 -10.75
CA SER A 2 -5.36 -29.50 -10.76
C SER A 2 -5.44 -28.65 -9.48
N ASP A 3 -4.27 -28.18 -9.03
CA ASP A 3 -4.14 -27.12 -8.04
C ASP A 3 -4.85 -25.86 -8.53
N ASN A 4 -5.88 -25.44 -7.79
CA ASN A 4 -6.67 -24.25 -8.09
C ASN A 4 -6.59 -23.28 -6.91
N SER A 5 -5.37 -22.98 -6.47
CA SER A 5 -5.14 -22.03 -5.38
C SER A 5 -4.72 -20.66 -5.92
N CYS A 6 -5.69 -19.74 -5.92
CA CYS A 6 -5.50 -18.37 -5.44
C CYS A 6 -4.27 -17.60 -5.97
N GLY A 7 -4.07 -17.57 -7.29
CA GLY A 7 -2.95 -16.83 -7.91
C GLY A 7 -3.08 -15.31 -7.87
N ASN A 8 -4.27 -14.73 -7.63
CA ASN A 8 -4.51 -13.30 -7.91
C ASN A 8 -4.13 -12.34 -6.77
N LYS A 9 -4.00 -12.80 -5.52
CA LYS A 9 -3.66 -11.92 -4.38
C LYS A 9 -2.16 -11.66 -4.26
N THR A 10 -1.32 -12.63 -4.61
CA THR A 10 0.13 -12.56 -4.37
C THR A 10 0.86 -11.64 -5.36
N TYR A 11 0.42 -11.58 -6.63
CA TYR A 11 1.03 -10.70 -7.62
C TYR A 11 0.73 -9.22 -7.36
N GLY A 12 -0.50 -8.88 -6.95
CA GLY A 12 -0.86 -7.52 -6.57
C GLY A 12 0.02 -6.99 -5.44
N THR A 13 0.20 -7.78 -4.38
CA THR A 13 1.07 -7.42 -3.25
C THR A 13 2.53 -7.23 -3.65
N LYS A 14 3.08 -8.07 -4.55
CA LYS A 14 4.47 -7.92 -5.04
C LYS A 14 4.66 -6.63 -5.86
N SER A 15 3.69 -6.28 -6.71
CA SER A 15 3.74 -5.05 -7.50
C SER A 15 3.66 -3.80 -6.63
N VAL A 16 2.74 -3.79 -5.65
CA VAL A 16 2.61 -2.69 -4.68
C VAL A 16 3.89 -2.54 -3.84
N PHE A 17 4.46 -3.64 -3.35
CA PHE A 17 5.72 -3.64 -2.63
C PHE A 17 6.84 -3.02 -3.46
N THR A 18 6.99 -3.46 -4.72
CA THR A 18 8.04 -2.98 -5.62
C THR A 18 7.91 -1.48 -5.83
N LEU A 19 6.70 -0.99 -6.12
CA LEU A 19 6.43 0.44 -6.29
C LEU A 19 6.81 1.23 -5.02
N LEU A 20 6.24 0.86 -3.87
CA LEU A 20 6.47 1.56 -2.60
C LEU A 20 7.93 1.53 -2.14
N SER A 21 8.67 0.46 -2.48
CA SER A 21 10.10 0.34 -2.14
C SER A 21 11.01 1.31 -2.90
N THR A 22 10.52 1.88 -4.00
CA THR A 22 11.25 2.90 -4.78
C THR A 22 10.95 4.33 -4.34
N LEU A 23 9.93 4.54 -3.50
CA LEU A 23 9.53 5.87 -3.06
C LEU A 23 10.40 6.31 -1.88
N PRO A 24 10.92 7.55 -1.88
CA PRO A 24 11.59 8.09 -0.72
C PRO A 24 10.61 8.31 0.43
N ILE A 25 11.08 8.11 1.66
CA ILE A 25 10.32 8.48 2.86
C ILE A 25 10.01 9.98 2.81
N GLY A 26 8.76 10.34 3.10
CA GLY A 26 8.29 11.72 2.97
C GLY A 26 7.53 12.01 1.66
N THR A 27 7.48 11.08 0.71
CA THR A 27 6.68 11.27 -0.52
C THR A 27 5.19 11.35 -0.19
N ALA A 28 4.52 12.37 -0.71
CA ALA A 28 3.06 12.46 -0.65
C ALA A 28 2.44 11.41 -1.59
N ILE A 29 1.52 10.62 -1.06
CA ILE A 29 0.88 9.52 -1.77
C ILE A 29 -0.62 9.45 -1.48
N ASN A 30 -1.33 8.76 -2.37
CA ASN A 30 -2.71 8.33 -2.23
C ASN A 30 -2.74 6.81 -2.30
N ILE A 31 -3.27 6.15 -1.27
CA ILE A 31 -3.45 4.68 -1.26
C ILE A 31 -4.94 4.36 -1.35
N HIS A 32 -5.31 3.54 -2.34
CA HIS A 32 -6.67 3.06 -2.49
C HIS A 32 -6.80 1.69 -1.83
N VAL A 33 -7.76 1.55 -0.92
CA VAL A 33 -8.04 0.33 -0.17
C VAL A 33 -9.54 0.05 -0.23
N SER A 34 -9.96 -0.99 -0.95
CA SER A 34 -11.36 -1.45 -0.98
C SER A 34 -12.44 -0.35 -1.15
N GLY A 35 -12.13 0.70 -1.92
CA GLY A 35 -13.05 1.82 -2.17
C GLY A 35 -12.86 3.06 -1.28
N SER A 36 -11.97 3.00 -0.29
CA SER A 36 -11.49 4.14 0.49
C SER A 36 -10.17 4.67 -0.06
N ILE A 37 -9.97 5.98 0.07
CA ILE A 37 -8.73 6.67 -0.29
C ILE A 37 -8.06 7.13 1.00
N HIS A 38 -6.77 6.85 1.12
CA HIS A 38 -5.92 7.23 2.23
C HIS A 38 -4.86 8.18 1.72
N ASP A 39 -5.06 9.47 1.97
CA ASP A 39 -4.14 10.55 1.64
C ASP A 39 -3.09 10.70 2.74
N GLY A 40 -1.81 10.74 2.36
CA GLY A 40 -0.80 11.00 3.36
C GLY A 40 0.63 10.97 2.86
N THR A 41 1.54 10.94 3.83
CA THR A 41 2.99 10.92 3.60
C THR A 41 3.54 9.52 3.82
N TRP A 42 4.28 9.02 2.84
CA TRP A 42 4.92 7.71 2.88
C TRP A 42 5.96 7.63 4.00
N ALA A 43 5.81 6.65 4.89
CA ALA A 43 6.69 6.43 6.03
C ALA A 43 7.42 5.07 6.02
N GLY A 44 7.23 4.28 4.96
CA GLY A 44 7.91 2.99 4.77
C GLY A 44 6.97 1.79 4.95
N PHE A 45 7.51 0.58 4.89
CA PHE A 45 6.77 -0.63 5.22
C PHE A 45 7.62 -1.60 6.04
N THR A 46 6.98 -2.45 6.82
CA THR A 46 7.60 -3.60 7.51
C THR A 46 6.64 -4.79 7.42
N ASP A 47 7.16 -5.99 7.15
CA ASP A 47 6.39 -7.25 7.14
C ASP A 47 5.09 -7.24 6.31
N GLY A 48 5.10 -6.52 5.18
CA GLY A 48 3.94 -6.43 4.29
C GLY A 48 2.85 -5.45 4.77
N ILE A 49 3.20 -4.52 5.65
CA ILE A 49 2.35 -3.42 6.12
C ILE A 49 2.98 -2.09 5.73
N ALA A 50 2.27 -1.30 4.92
CA ALA A 50 2.59 0.09 4.60
C ALA A 50 2.27 1.01 5.79
N THR A 51 3.14 1.97 6.05
CA THR A 51 2.96 3.02 7.05
C THR A 51 2.83 4.36 6.35
N VAL A 52 1.76 5.09 6.66
CA VAL A 52 1.45 6.40 6.06
C VAL A 52 1.05 7.36 7.17
N THR A 53 1.51 8.61 7.11
CA THR A 53 1.01 9.66 8.00
C THR A 53 -0.11 10.41 7.29
N SER A 54 -1.33 10.30 7.82
CA SER A 54 -2.55 10.91 7.26
C SER A 54 -2.40 12.41 7.12
N SER A 55 -2.74 12.96 5.94
CA SER A 55 -2.70 14.41 5.71
C SER A 55 -3.85 15.15 6.40
N PHE A 56 -4.92 14.44 6.79
CA PHE A 56 -6.11 15.03 7.39
C PHE A 56 -5.95 15.29 8.89
N ASP A 57 -5.45 14.31 9.64
CA ASP A 57 -5.38 14.37 11.11
C ASP A 57 -3.97 14.10 11.67
N ASN A 58 -2.95 13.97 10.82
CA ASN A 58 -1.56 13.67 11.17
C ASN A 58 -1.37 12.35 11.95
N LYS A 59 -2.36 11.45 11.95
CA LYS A 59 -2.19 10.13 12.56
C LYS A 59 -1.44 9.19 11.64
N THR A 60 -0.71 8.26 12.24
CA THR A 60 -0.09 7.15 11.52
C THR A 60 -1.13 6.08 11.22
N GLU A 61 -1.22 5.69 9.95
CA GLU A 61 -2.06 4.64 9.43
C GLU A 61 -1.19 3.45 9.00
N TYR A 62 -1.71 2.24 9.25
CA TYR A 62 -1.06 0.97 8.92
C TYR A 62 -1.93 0.20 7.95
N ILE A 63 -1.45 0.02 6.73
CA ILE A 63 -2.22 -0.52 5.61
C ILE A 63 -1.57 -1.80 5.10
N PRO A 64 -2.22 -2.97 5.25
CA PRO A 64 -1.72 -4.22 4.69
C PRO A 64 -1.57 -4.14 3.16
N LEU A 65 -0.41 -4.50 2.62
CA LEU A 65 -0.14 -4.39 1.19
C LEU A 65 -1.07 -5.26 0.32
N ASN A 66 -1.65 -6.32 0.88
CA ASN A 66 -2.62 -7.19 0.20
C ASN A 66 -4.04 -6.60 0.11
N GLN A 67 -4.29 -5.46 0.76
CA GLN A 67 -5.56 -4.72 0.68
C GLN A 67 -5.46 -3.50 -0.26
N ILE A 68 -4.23 -3.12 -0.65
CA ILE A 68 -3.98 -2.00 -1.55
C ILE A 68 -4.33 -2.39 -2.97
N THR A 69 -5.20 -1.60 -3.61
CA THR A 69 -5.62 -1.80 -5.00
C THR A 69 -4.96 -0.82 -5.97
N ALA A 70 -4.54 0.35 -5.49
CA ALA A 70 -3.76 1.32 -6.25
C ALA A 70 -2.95 2.25 -5.33
N VAL A 71 -1.86 2.80 -5.87
CA VAL A 71 -1.05 3.83 -5.23
C VAL A 71 -0.79 4.93 -6.27
N TYR A 72 -1.00 6.18 -5.88
CA TYR A 72 -0.67 7.35 -6.67
C TYR A 72 0.34 8.21 -5.92
N VAL A 73 1.37 8.68 -6.64
CA VAL A 73 2.37 9.63 -6.11
C VAL A 73 1.91 11.04 -6.48
N LEU A 74 1.96 11.98 -5.53
CA LEU A 74 1.52 13.37 -5.69
C LEU A 74 2.68 14.32 -5.97
#